data_AF-A0A382AEX5-F1
#
_entry.id   AF-A0A382AEX5-F1
#
_cell.length_a   1.000
_cell.length_b   1.000
_cell.length_c   1.000
_cell.angle_alpha   90.00
_cell.angle_beta   90.00
_cell.angle_gamma   90.00
#
_symmetry.space_group_name_H-M   'P 1'
#
loop_
_entity.id
_entity.type
_entity.pdbx_description
1 polymer ?
#
loop_
_entity_poly.entity_id
_entity_poly.type
_entity_poly.pdbx_seq_one_letter_code
_entity_poly.pdbx_strand_id
1 'polypeptide(L)'
;NQKVGFEVDKSLEFLPSYFSDPTDASLADTLYISVVIKGNASIVSNKEEKTIALNGLMKKYQPEGGYEPIKPDMDVLKGVEVIKIVPESLRGKYKIGQNMDMKSRIDLARQILERNSHTAKETLDVMGFEIINNELELVDDTPW
;
A
#
# COMPACT_ATOMS: atom_id res chain seq x y z
N ASN A 1 23.02 2.94 16.32
CA ASN A 1 22.14 1.77 16.17
C ASN A 1 21.68 1.74 14.72
N GLN A 2 21.95 0.67 13.98
CA GLN A 2 21.64 0.57 12.53
C GLN A 2 20.29 -0.09 12.24
N LYS A 3 19.64 -0.68 13.26
CA LYS A 3 18.37 -1.40 13.09
C LYS A 3 17.24 -0.41 12.79
N VAL A 4 16.50 -0.67 11.72
CA VAL A 4 15.36 0.14 11.29
C VAL A 4 14.15 -0.73 10.95
N GLY A 5 12.98 -0.13 11.06
CA GLY A 5 11.75 -0.59 10.43
C GLY A 5 11.37 0.40 9.34
N PHE A 6 11.00 -0.12 8.17
CA PHE A 6 10.35 0.63 7.09
C PHE A 6 8.99 0.01 6.85
N GLU A 7 7.97 0.84 6.70
CA GLU A 7 6.60 0.39 6.53
C GLU A 7 5.97 1.14 5.37
N VAL A 8 5.14 0.42 4.63
CA VAL A 8 4.34 0.96 3.54
C VAL A 8 2.97 0.31 3.60
N ASP A 9 1.94 1.13 3.56
CA ASP A 9 0.56 0.70 3.47
C ASP A 9 -0.12 1.20 2.20
N LYS A 10 -1.16 0.45 1.81
CA LYS A 10 -2.18 0.83 0.87
C LYS A 10 -3.51 0.77 1.61
N SER A 11 -4.05 1.93 1.94
CA SER A 11 -5.43 2.05 2.41
C SER A 11 -6.38 1.66 1.27
N LEU A 12 -7.29 0.74 1.55
CA LEU A 12 -8.28 0.26 0.57
C LEU A 12 -9.60 0.98 0.79
N GLU A 13 -10.23 0.81 1.95
CA GLU A 13 -11.56 1.39 2.20
C GLU A 13 -11.72 1.73 3.67
N PHE A 14 -12.11 2.96 3.96
CA PHE A 14 -12.54 3.34 5.30
C PHE A 14 -13.91 2.71 5.56
N LEU A 15 -14.10 2.02 6.69
CA LEU A 15 -15.36 1.41 7.08
C LEU A 15 -15.99 2.28 8.18
N PRO A 16 -17.05 3.05 7.87
CA PRO A 16 -17.74 3.84 8.88
C PRO A 16 -18.37 2.91 9.91
N SER A 17 -18.45 3.34 11.17
CA SER A 17 -18.94 2.48 12.24
C SER A 17 -20.36 1.94 11.99
N TYR A 18 -21.22 2.72 11.30
CA TYR A 18 -22.58 2.33 10.94
C TYR A 18 -22.68 1.15 9.96
N PHE A 19 -21.56 0.71 9.37
CA PHE A 19 -21.50 -0.57 8.66
C PHE A 19 -21.68 -1.77 9.61
N SER A 20 -21.27 -1.60 10.87
CA SER A 20 -21.39 -2.60 11.94
C SER A 20 -22.49 -2.27 12.94
N ASP A 21 -22.50 -1.05 13.49
CA ASP A 21 -23.51 -0.57 14.42
C ASP A 21 -23.77 0.94 14.20
N PRO A 22 -25.01 1.37 13.95
CA PRO A 22 -25.33 2.78 13.68
C PRO A 22 -25.12 3.72 14.88
N THR A 23 -24.95 3.19 16.08
CA THR A 23 -24.85 3.94 17.34
C THR A 23 -23.52 3.77 18.08
N ASP A 24 -22.69 2.78 17.73
CA ASP A 24 -21.37 2.58 18.32
C ASP A 24 -20.24 3.09 17.41
N ALA A 25 -19.75 4.30 17.67
CA ALA A 25 -18.68 4.92 16.89
C ALA A 25 -17.31 4.20 16.98
N SER A 26 -17.11 3.31 17.96
CA SER A 26 -15.83 2.61 18.16
C SER A 26 -15.56 1.52 17.12
N LEU A 27 -16.58 1.12 16.35
CA LEU A 27 -16.51 0.08 15.34
C LEU A 27 -16.05 0.57 13.96
N ALA A 28 -15.71 1.87 13.82
CA ALA A 28 -15.10 2.36 12.61
C ALA A 28 -13.74 1.69 12.37
N ASP A 29 -13.46 1.32 11.12
CA ASP A 29 -12.28 0.55 10.77
C ASP A 29 -11.76 0.93 9.37
N THR A 30 -10.73 0.26 8.89
CA THR A 30 -10.19 0.44 7.54
C THR A 30 -9.67 -0.89 7.01
N LEU A 31 -10.06 -1.21 5.77
CA LEU A 31 -9.42 -2.27 5.00
C LEU A 31 -8.10 -1.74 4.45
N TYR A 32 -7.04 -2.53 4.56
CA TYR A 32 -5.70 -2.14 4.11
C TYR A 32 -4.83 -3.34 3.77
N ILE A 33 -3.76 -3.06 3.02
CA ILE A 33 -2.63 -3.96 2.83
C ILE A 33 -1.39 -3.22 3.29
N SER A 34 -0.55 -3.85 4.10
CA SER A 34 0.69 -3.25 4.58
C SER A 34 1.87 -4.21 4.47
N VAL A 35 3.07 -3.67 4.27
CA VAL A 35 4.33 -4.41 4.34
C VAL A 35 5.24 -3.74 5.35
N VAL A 36 5.69 -4.51 6.33
CA VAL A 36 6.73 -4.10 7.27
C VAL A 36 8.05 -4.77 6.90
N ILE A 37 9.07 -3.96 6.68
CA ILE A 37 10.43 -4.37 6.37
C ILE A 37 11.29 -4.04 7.60
N LYS A 38 11.97 -5.05 8.16
CA LYS A 38 12.98 -4.85 9.21
C LYS A 38 14.35 -5.17 8.64
N GLY A 39 15.33 -4.35 8.98
CA GLY A 39 16.70 -4.57 8.52
C GLY A 39 17.69 -3.57 9.08
N ASN A 40 18.83 -3.44 8.41
CA ASN A 40 19.88 -2.50 8.80
C ASN A 40 20.00 -1.38 7.78
N ALA A 41 20.05 -0.15 8.29
CA ALA A 41 20.27 1.04 7.50
C ALA A 41 21.75 1.46 7.49
N SER A 42 22.21 1.93 6.35
CA SER A 42 23.50 2.60 6.18
C SER A 42 23.37 3.82 5.28
N ILE A 43 24.23 4.82 5.52
CA ILE A 43 24.37 5.96 4.63
C ILE A 43 25.17 5.54 3.40
N VAL A 44 24.68 5.84 2.21
CA VAL A 44 25.38 5.60 0.94
C VAL A 44 26.36 6.74 0.70
N SER A 45 27.66 6.48 0.81
CA SER A 45 28.71 7.49 0.57
C SER A 45 29.22 7.50 -0.88
N ASN A 46 29.08 6.39 -1.61
CA ASN A 46 29.49 6.28 -2.99
C ASN A 46 28.57 7.11 -3.90
N LYS A 47 29.16 8.00 -4.71
CA LYS A 47 28.41 8.96 -5.54
C LYS A 47 27.68 8.27 -6.70
N GLU A 48 28.23 7.20 -7.24
CA GLU A 48 27.62 6.42 -8.30
C GLU A 48 26.36 5.70 -7.78
N GLU A 49 26.43 5.06 -6.61
CA GLU A 49 25.28 4.41 -5.95
C GLU A 49 24.21 5.44 -5.56
N LYS A 50 24.59 6.62 -5.03
CA LYS A 50 23.64 7.73 -4.81
C LYS A 50 22.92 8.11 -6.10
N THR A 51 23.67 8.26 -7.18
CA THR A 51 23.14 8.67 -8.49
C THR A 51 22.15 7.63 -9.04
N ILE A 52 22.44 6.34 -8.89
CA ILE A 52 21.54 5.25 -9.28
C ILE A 52 20.22 5.35 -8.50
N ALA A 53 20.30 5.50 -7.17
CA ALA A 53 19.11 5.59 -6.32
C ALA A 53 18.22 6.79 -6.69
N LEU A 54 18.82 7.98 -6.84
CA LEU A 54 18.08 9.21 -7.16
C LEU A 54 17.48 9.18 -8.57
N ASN A 55 18.21 8.68 -9.57
CA ASN A 55 17.65 8.50 -10.91
C ASN A 55 16.56 7.41 -10.94
N GLY A 56 16.63 6.41 -10.06
CA GLY A 56 15.54 5.45 -9.84
C GLY A 56 14.26 6.13 -9.36
N LEU A 57 14.37 7.11 -8.45
CA LEU A 57 13.23 7.95 -8.04
C LEU A 57 12.71 8.80 -9.20
N MET A 58 13.60 9.42 -9.97
CA MET A 58 13.20 10.22 -11.14
C MET A 58 12.40 9.37 -12.13
N LYS A 59 12.89 8.16 -12.47
CA LYS A 59 12.17 7.25 -13.37
C LYS A 59 10.82 6.79 -12.80
N LYS A 60 10.69 6.64 -11.48
CA LYS A 60 9.43 6.28 -10.82
C LYS A 60 8.40 7.40 -10.89
N TYR A 61 8.82 8.65 -10.69
CA TYR A 61 7.91 9.79 -10.54
C TYR A 61 7.71 10.62 -11.82
N GLN A 62 8.66 10.57 -12.75
CA GLN A 62 8.63 11.23 -14.06
C GLN A 62 9.05 10.23 -15.15
N PRO A 63 8.29 9.13 -15.36
CA PRO A 63 8.63 8.12 -16.36
C PRO A 63 8.70 8.65 -17.80
N GLU A 64 8.02 9.77 -18.09
CA GLU A 64 8.06 10.49 -19.36
C GLU A 64 9.41 11.16 -19.67
N GLY A 65 10.28 11.30 -18.66
CA GLY A 65 11.55 12.01 -18.79
C GLY A 65 11.36 13.52 -18.73
N GLY A 66 11.97 14.25 -19.68
CA GLY A 66 11.98 15.73 -19.69
C GLY A 66 13.04 16.37 -18.79
N TYR A 67 13.96 15.56 -18.27
CA TYR A 67 15.07 16.00 -17.43
C TYR A 67 16.39 15.35 -17.87
N GLU A 68 17.50 16.03 -17.59
CA GLU A 68 18.82 15.43 -17.69
C GLU A 68 19.07 14.52 -16.46
N PRO A 69 19.54 13.28 -16.63
CA PRO A 69 19.84 12.40 -15.52
C PRO A 69 20.87 13.01 -14.57
N ILE A 70 20.69 12.75 -13.27
CA ILE A 70 21.68 13.12 -12.26
C ILE A 70 22.99 12.39 -12.57
N LYS A 71 24.12 13.09 -12.44
CA LYS A 71 25.47 12.57 -12.64
C LYS A 71 26.30 12.66 -11.35
N PRO A 72 27.33 11.79 -11.18
CA PRO A 72 28.15 11.75 -9.95
C PRO A 72 28.90 13.05 -9.62
N ASP A 73 29.13 13.92 -10.59
CA ASP A 73 29.84 15.20 -10.45
C ASP A 73 28.92 16.38 -10.10
N MET A 74 27.59 16.20 -10.13
CA MET A 74 26.64 17.28 -9.88
C MET A 74 26.58 17.67 -8.40
N ASP A 75 26.53 18.97 -8.13
CA ASP A 75 26.50 19.54 -6.77
C ASP A 75 25.24 19.16 -5.96
N VAL A 76 24.14 18.80 -6.64
CA VAL A 76 22.90 18.33 -5.99
C VAL A 76 23.16 17.16 -5.03
N LEU A 77 24.16 16.32 -5.31
CA LEU A 77 24.54 15.18 -4.45
C LEU A 77 25.09 15.60 -3.09
N LYS A 78 25.56 16.85 -2.93
CA LYS A 78 26.03 17.40 -1.65
C LYS A 78 24.85 17.83 -0.76
N GLY A 79 23.68 18.08 -1.33
CA GLY A 79 22.50 18.55 -0.62
C GLY A 79 21.57 17.45 -0.12
N VAL A 80 21.86 16.18 -0.42
CA VAL A 80 20.98 15.05 -0.11
C VAL A 80 21.73 13.88 0.51
N GLU A 81 21.10 13.24 1.49
CA GLU A 81 21.57 11.98 2.05
C GLU A 81 20.74 10.82 1.51
N VAL A 82 21.41 9.74 1.11
CA VAL A 82 20.74 8.52 0.64
C VAL A 82 20.96 7.44 1.68
N ILE A 83 19.85 6.92 2.21
CA ILE A 83 19.86 5.84 3.20
C ILE A 83 19.47 4.54 2.49
N LYS A 84 20.34 3.55 2.58
CA LYS A 84 20.10 2.20 2.09
C LYS A 84 19.62 1.35 3.25
N ILE A 85 18.52 0.62 3.06
CA ILE A 85 18.05 -0.39 4.00
C ILE A 85 18.28 -1.75 3.35
N VAL A 86 19.07 -2.60 3.99
CA VAL A 86 19.20 -4.01 3.60
C VAL A 86 18.19 -4.82 4.43
N PRO A 87 17.14 -5.38 3.82
CA PRO A 87 16.12 -6.13 4.53
C PRO A 87 16.67 -7.40 5.17
N GLU A 88 16.28 -7.66 6.42
CA GLU A 88 16.47 -8.95 7.10
C GLU A 88 15.15 -9.75 7.16
N SER A 89 14.02 -9.06 7.22
CA SER A 89 12.69 -9.68 7.16
C SER A 89 11.68 -8.75 6.52
N LEU A 90 10.72 -9.36 5.80
CA LEU A 90 9.56 -8.68 5.24
C LEU A 90 8.31 -9.41 5.71
N ARG A 91 7.31 -8.66 6.16
CA ARG A 91 6.02 -9.22 6.60
C ARG A 91 4.89 -8.42 5.98
N GLY A 92 4.03 -9.11 5.23
CA GLY A 92 2.77 -8.56 4.74
C GLY A 92 1.65 -8.74 5.76
N LYS A 93 0.68 -7.84 5.72
CA LYS A 93 -0.62 -8.00 6.39
C LYS A 93 -1.71 -7.52 5.46
N TYR A 94 -2.68 -8.39 5.25
CA TYR A 94 -3.92 -8.08 4.55
C TYR A 94 -5.01 -7.95 5.60
N LYS A 95 -5.76 -6.86 5.58
CA LYS A 95 -7.00 -6.70 6.33
C LYS A 95 -8.09 -6.39 5.32
N ILE A 96 -8.66 -7.44 4.75
CA ILE A 96 -9.57 -7.39 3.61
C ILE A 96 -10.87 -8.16 3.88
N GLY A 97 -11.20 -8.37 5.16
CA GLY A 97 -12.38 -9.15 5.56
C GLY A 97 -12.20 -10.67 5.49
N GLN A 98 -10.99 -11.18 5.27
CA GLN A 98 -10.74 -12.61 5.06
C GLN A 98 -11.01 -13.50 6.28
N ASN A 99 -11.10 -12.92 7.47
CA ASN A 99 -11.44 -13.65 8.71
C ASN A 99 -12.93 -13.54 9.08
N MET A 100 -13.75 -12.85 8.27
CA MET A 100 -15.19 -12.75 8.48
C MET A 100 -15.87 -14.02 7.98
N ASP A 101 -17.04 -14.34 8.54
CA ASP A 101 -17.89 -15.34 7.91
C ASP A 101 -18.39 -14.83 6.55
N MET A 102 -18.71 -15.77 5.65
CA MET A 102 -19.04 -15.47 4.26
C MET A 102 -20.21 -14.49 4.12
N LYS A 103 -21.24 -14.60 4.98
CA LYS A 103 -22.39 -13.71 4.93
C LYS A 103 -21.96 -12.28 5.27
N SER A 104 -21.25 -12.09 6.38
CA SER A 104 -20.74 -10.78 6.79
C SER A 104 -19.81 -10.17 5.75
N ARG A 105 -18.97 -10.98 5.09
CA ARG A 105 -18.07 -10.51 4.03
C ARG A 105 -18.84 -10.04 2.78
N ILE A 106 -19.87 -10.77 2.37
CA ILE A 106 -20.75 -10.35 1.26
C ILE A 106 -21.52 -9.07 1.62
N ASP A 107 -22.06 -8.99 2.84
CA ASP A 107 -22.81 -7.81 3.29
C ASP A 107 -21.91 -6.57 3.35
N LEU A 108 -20.67 -6.70 3.83
CA LEU A 108 -19.67 -5.64 3.78
C LEU A 108 -19.38 -5.21 2.34
N ALA A 109 -19.17 -6.17 1.44
CA ALA A 109 -18.87 -5.88 0.03
C ALA A 109 -20.03 -5.11 -0.65
N ARG A 110 -21.29 -5.46 -0.35
CA ARG A 110 -22.46 -4.69 -0.80
C ARG A 110 -22.48 -3.27 -0.25
N GLN A 111 -22.22 -3.09 1.04
CA GLN A 111 -22.18 -1.75 1.65
C GLN A 111 -21.08 -0.88 1.04
N ILE A 112 -19.92 -1.45 0.71
CA ILE A 112 -18.82 -0.77 0.01
C ILE A 112 -19.27 -0.36 -1.40
N LEU A 113 -19.91 -1.27 -2.14
CA LEU A 113 -20.43 -1.00 -3.47
C LEU A 113 -21.48 0.12 -3.44
N GLU A 114 -22.44 0.06 -2.52
CA GLU A 114 -23.51 1.05 -2.36
C GLU A 114 -22.97 2.44 -1.97
N ARG A 115 -21.97 2.47 -1.08
CA ARG A 115 -21.31 3.72 -0.69
C ARG A 115 -20.54 4.34 -1.85
N ASN A 116 -20.03 3.52 -2.78
CA ASN A 116 -19.39 3.93 -4.02
C ASN A 116 -18.29 5.00 -3.83
N SER A 117 -17.36 4.72 -2.91
CA SER A 117 -16.17 5.53 -2.71
C SER A 117 -15.25 5.48 -3.95
N HIS A 118 -14.24 6.37 -4.01
CA HIS A 118 -13.28 6.33 -5.12
C HIS A 118 -12.39 5.06 -5.11
N THR A 119 -12.32 4.32 -4.01
CA THR A 119 -11.56 3.07 -3.87
C THR A 119 -12.45 1.83 -3.87
N ALA A 120 -13.78 1.97 -3.87
CA ALA A 120 -14.72 0.87 -3.69
C ALA A 120 -14.47 -0.27 -4.69
N LYS A 121 -14.35 0.05 -5.98
CA LYS A 121 -14.13 -0.96 -7.03
C LYS A 121 -12.82 -1.72 -6.84
N GLU A 122 -11.73 -1.02 -6.56
CA GLU A 122 -10.42 -1.63 -6.32
C GLU A 122 -10.42 -2.47 -5.03
N THR A 123 -11.11 -2.00 -3.99
CA THR A 123 -11.26 -2.74 -2.74
C THR A 123 -12.03 -4.04 -2.96
N LEU A 124 -13.13 -4.00 -3.70
CA LEU A 124 -13.94 -5.18 -4.01
C LEU A 124 -13.13 -6.22 -4.80
N ASP A 125 -12.37 -5.78 -5.80
CA ASP A 125 -11.45 -6.63 -6.57
C ASP A 125 -10.41 -7.31 -5.65
N VAL A 126 -9.76 -6.54 -4.78
CA VAL A 126 -8.82 -7.07 -3.78
C VAL A 126 -9.49 -8.02 -2.77
N MET A 127 -10.75 -7.77 -2.44
CA MET A 127 -11.57 -8.66 -1.61
C MET A 127 -12.05 -9.91 -2.36
N GLY A 128 -11.74 -10.06 -3.65
CA GLY A 128 -12.12 -11.21 -4.49
C GLY A 128 -13.51 -11.11 -5.13
N PHE A 129 -14.10 -9.92 -5.15
CA PHE A 129 -15.42 -9.67 -5.73
C PHE A 129 -15.34 -8.95 -7.07
N GLU A 130 -16.20 -9.36 -8.01
CA GLU A 130 -16.42 -8.69 -9.28
C GLU A 130 -17.89 -8.28 -9.45
N ILE A 131 -18.13 -7.29 -10.31
CA ILE A 131 -19.48 -6.88 -10.70
C ILE A 131 -19.81 -7.53 -12.05
N ILE A 132 -20.65 -8.56 -12.02
CA ILE A 132 -21.08 -9.33 -13.19
C ILE A 132 -22.58 -9.11 -13.35
N ASN A 133 -23.03 -8.65 -14.52
CA ASN A 133 -24.45 -8.35 -14.79
C ASN A 133 -25.12 -7.42 -13.76
N ASN A 134 -24.38 -6.43 -13.23
CA ASN A 134 -24.79 -5.54 -12.14
C ASN A 134 -25.02 -6.23 -10.77
N GLU A 135 -24.62 -7.48 -10.62
CA GLU A 135 -24.61 -8.18 -9.34
C GLU A 135 -23.17 -8.36 -8.85
N LEU A 136 -23.00 -8.33 -7.53
CA LEU A 136 -21.71 -8.52 -6.89
C LEU A 136 -21.49 -10.02 -6.65
N GLU A 137 -20.49 -10.59 -7.31
CA GLU A 137 -20.16 -12.01 -7.24
C GLU A 137 -18.77 -12.21 -6.62
N LEU A 138 -18.64 -13.18 -5.72
CA LEU A 138 -17.34 -13.61 -5.19
C LEU A 138 -16.70 -14.57 -6.20
N VAL A 139 -15.61 -14.15 -6.82
CA VAL A 139 -14.90 -14.91 -7.87
C VAL A 139 -13.59 -15.54 -7.36
N ASP A 140 -13.02 -15.00 -6.29
CA ASP A 140 -11.83 -15.54 -5.62
C ASP A 140 -12.00 -15.53 -4.09
N ASP A 141 -11.98 -16.71 -3.48
CA ASP A 141 -12.00 -16.89 -2.03
C ASP A 141 -10.71 -17.55 -1.51
N THR A 142 -9.63 -17.47 -2.29
CA THR A 142 -8.35 -18.03 -1.88
C THR A 142 -7.90 -17.34 -0.58
N PRO A 143 -7.62 -18.09 0.50
CA PRO A 143 -7.13 -17.50 1.74
C PRO A 143 -5.71 -16.94 1.54
N TRP A 144 -5.54 -15.66 1.87
CA TRP A 144 -4.27 -14.90 1.84
C TRP A 144 -3.60 -14.83 3.21
#